data_AF-A0A7C3KQD9-F1
#
_entry.id   AF-A0A7C3KQD9-F1
#
_cell.length_a   1.000
_cell.length_b   1.000
_cell.length_c   1.000
_cell.angle_alpha   90.00
_cell.angle_beta   90.00
_cell.angle_gamma   90.00
#
_symmetry.space_group_name_H-M   'P 1'
#
loop_
_entity.id
_entity.type
_entity.pdbx_description
1 polymer ?
#
loop_
_entity_poly.entity_id
_entity_poly.type
_entity_poly.pdbx_seq_one_letter_code
_entity_poly.pdbx_strand_id
1 'polypeptide(L)'
;MVRNDKRSAMKRPLTLIFMLSCAPASRACITCYKDLSENMSDRSFYFNLFFSLLPFIVCGGIVILASDMARERYRRFTSIARAVGEKNWVPLTIVSTIIGMGLGALTEGIFLHQVMEGRETADVKALMTVREMRWLWDVLFFLIILLVISTGVVLLWRLLFKPGINRSGYLLVGGGLLGWGTFNIVEGVINHHLAAFHRLGGDLYMWSAGLLALSSVFLIGGYVLIRQGIAAGE
;
A
#
# COMPACT_ATOMS: atom_id res chain seq x y z
N MET A 1 26.79 -66.67 -4.55
CA MET A 1 28.24 -66.65 -4.83
C MET A 1 28.50 -65.77 -6.05
N VAL A 2 28.60 -64.44 -5.89
CA VAL A 2 29.27 -63.54 -6.85
C VAL A 2 29.92 -62.42 -6.04
N ARG A 3 31.17 -62.13 -6.38
CA ARG A 3 32.18 -61.37 -5.66
C ARG A 3 31.94 -59.86 -5.61
N ASN A 4 32.58 -59.33 -4.57
CA ASN A 4 32.83 -57.93 -4.23
C ASN A 4 34.00 -57.32 -5.03
N ASP A 5 34.02 -55.99 -5.04
CA ASP A 5 35.18 -55.07 -4.95
C ASP A 5 35.78 -54.35 -6.20
N LYS A 6 35.47 -53.04 -6.22
CA LYS A 6 36.36 -51.84 -6.27
C LYS A 6 37.10 -51.34 -7.53
N ARG A 7 36.81 -50.04 -7.76
CA ARG A 7 37.70 -48.88 -8.03
C ARG A 7 38.32 -48.70 -9.43
N SER A 8 37.85 -47.65 -10.10
CA SER A 8 38.63 -46.72 -10.93
C SER A 8 37.70 -45.53 -11.22
N ALA A 9 37.82 -44.38 -10.58
CA ALA A 9 38.80 -43.31 -10.78
C ALA A 9 38.05 -42.05 -11.22
N MET A 10 37.96 -41.12 -10.26
CA MET A 10 37.61 -39.71 -10.39
C MET A 10 38.26 -39.03 -11.61
N LYS A 11 37.47 -38.54 -12.57
CA LYS A 11 37.87 -37.47 -13.51
C LYS A 11 36.71 -36.50 -13.79
N ARG A 12 36.74 -35.44 -12.98
CA ARG A 12 36.45 -34.00 -13.17
C ARG A 12 35.36 -33.52 -14.17
N PRO A 13 34.57 -32.50 -13.76
CA PRO A 13 33.44 -31.95 -14.50
C PRO A 13 33.92 -31.03 -15.63
N LEU A 14 33.54 -31.32 -16.87
CA LEU A 14 33.88 -30.46 -18.02
C LEU A 14 32.68 -30.20 -18.94
N THR A 15 31.46 -30.30 -18.40
CA THR A 15 30.23 -30.15 -19.19
C THR A 15 29.45 -28.87 -18.88
N LEU A 16 29.90 -28.06 -17.91
CA LEU A 16 29.20 -26.81 -17.54
C LEU A 16 29.77 -25.55 -18.23
N ILE A 17 30.89 -25.63 -18.94
CA ILE A 17 31.54 -24.45 -19.54
C ILE A 17 31.07 -24.21 -21.00
N PHE A 18 30.43 -25.18 -21.65
CA PHE A 18 30.06 -25.07 -23.07
C PHE A 18 28.70 -24.39 -23.33
N MET A 19 27.94 -24.05 -22.29
CA MET A 19 26.66 -23.33 -22.39
C MET A 19 26.80 -21.81 -22.21
N LEU A 20 28.03 -21.27 -22.21
CA LEU A 20 28.29 -19.82 -22.13
C LEU A 20 28.74 -19.17 -23.43
N SER A 21 28.90 -19.93 -24.52
CA SER A 21 29.52 -19.45 -25.77
C SER A 21 28.56 -19.29 -26.97
N CYS A 22 27.24 -19.32 -26.75
CA CYS A 22 26.26 -19.10 -27.82
C CYS A 22 25.03 -18.29 -27.37
N ALA A 23 25.24 -17.21 -26.63
CA ALA A 23 24.25 -16.13 -26.57
C ALA A 23 24.62 -15.10 -27.64
N PRO A 24 23.70 -14.69 -28.53
CA PRO A 24 23.95 -13.59 -29.45
C PRO A 24 24.33 -12.37 -28.61
N ALA A 25 25.34 -11.62 -29.07
CA ALA A 25 25.85 -10.43 -28.41
C ALA A 25 24.82 -9.28 -28.43
N SER A 26 23.68 -9.43 -27.75
CA SER A 26 22.96 -8.31 -27.21
C SER A 26 23.84 -7.77 -26.09
N ARG A 27 24.60 -6.72 -26.40
CA ARG A 27 25.41 -5.96 -25.44
C ARG A 27 24.53 -5.70 -24.21
N ALA A 28 24.81 -6.40 -23.11
CA ALA A 28 24.32 -6.02 -21.79
C ALA A 28 24.99 -4.68 -21.46
N CYS A 29 24.37 -3.61 -21.95
CA CYS A 29 24.88 -2.27 -21.80
C CYS A 29 24.59 -1.83 -20.36
N ILE A 30 25.57 -2.02 -19.47
CA ILE A 30 25.54 -1.47 -18.09
C ILE A 30 25.29 0.05 -18.12
N THR A 31 25.63 0.72 -19.22
CA THR A 31 25.43 2.16 -19.45
C THR A 31 24.15 2.53 -20.21
N CYS A 32 23.24 1.60 -20.55
CA CYS A 32 21.98 1.97 -21.22
C CYS A 32 21.04 2.78 -20.30
N TYR A 33 21.29 2.75 -18.99
CA TYR A 33 20.56 3.52 -17.99
C TYR A 33 20.87 5.02 -18.05
N LYS A 34 21.96 5.44 -18.70
CA LYS A 34 22.38 6.85 -18.70
C LYS A 34 21.38 7.74 -19.42
N ASP A 35 20.86 7.29 -20.56
CA ASP A 35 19.80 7.96 -21.32
C ASP A 35 18.46 7.97 -20.55
N LEU A 36 18.21 6.96 -19.70
CA LEU A 36 17.05 6.94 -18.80
C LEU A 36 17.22 7.93 -17.64
N SER A 37 18.43 8.06 -17.09
CA SER A 37 18.72 8.96 -15.96
C SER A 37 18.62 10.44 -16.34
N GLU A 38 18.99 10.80 -17.57
CA GLU A 38 18.89 12.17 -18.07
C GLU A 38 17.42 12.57 -18.33
N ASN A 39 16.57 11.62 -18.72
CA ASN A 39 15.12 11.84 -18.86
C ASN A 39 14.33 11.75 -17.53
N MET A 40 14.88 11.13 -16.48
CA MET A 40 14.24 11.08 -15.15
C MET A 40 14.35 12.40 -14.37
N SER A 41 15.24 13.31 -14.79
CA SER A 41 15.39 14.63 -14.16
C SER A 41 14.46 15.70 -14.75
N ASP A 42 13.43 15.30 -15.48
CA ASP A 42 12.43 16.24 -15.97
C ASP A 42 11.47 16.67 -14.84
N ARG A 43 10.93 17.89 -14.93
CA ARG A 43 10.00 18.46 -13.95
C ARG A 43 8.75 17.59 -13.76
N SER A 44 8.36 16.84 -14.79
CA SER A 44 7.25 15.88 -14.78
C SER A 44 7.48 14.72 -13.79
N PHE A 45 8.71 14.26 -13.60
CA PHE A 45 9.05 13.18 -12.67
C PHE A 45 8.73 13.57 -11.23
N TYR A 46 9.25 14.72 -10.77
CA TYR A 46 9.00 15.21 -9.41
C TYR A 46 7.53 15.56 -9.17
N PHE A 47 6.83 16.04 -10.19
CA PHE A 47 5.39 16.30 -10.13
C PHE A 47 4.62 15.00 -9.87
N ASN A 48 4.86 13.96 -10.67
CA ASN A 48 4.20 12.66 -10.51
C ASN A 48 4.54 11.98 -9.18
N LEU A 49 5.81 12.04 -8.75
CA LEU A 49 6.23 11.56 -7.42
C LEU A 49 5.44 12.28 -6.33
N PHE A 50 5.39 13.61 -6.39
CA PHE A 50 4.73 14.42 -5.38
C PHE A 50 3.26 14.04 -5.23
N PHE A 51 2.50 13.98 -6.34
CA PHE A 51 1.09 13.62 -6.29
C PHE A 51 0.84 12.16 -5.90
N SER A 52 1.76 11.25 -6.22
CA SER A 52 1.68 9.85 -5.79
C SER A 52 1.96 9.67 -4.29
N LEU A 53 2.85 10.50 -3.72
CA LEU A 53 3.19 10.45 -2.29
C LEU A 53 2.23 11.24 -1.40
N LEU A 54 1.62 12.30 -1.94
CA LEU A 54 0.81 13.24 -1.17
C LEU A 54 -0.35 12.57 -0.40
N PRO A 55 -1.10 11.60 -0.97
CA PRO A 55 -2.17 10.91 -0.25
C PRO A 55 -1.66 10.19 1.01
N PHE A 56 -0.50 9.55 0.93
CA PHE A 56 0.11 8.87 2.07
C PHE A 56 0.58 9.84 3.15
N ILE A 57 1.15 10.99 2.75
CA ILE A 57 1.56 12.03 3.69
C ILE A 57 0.35 12.61 4.42
N VAL A 58 -0.72 12.93 3.69
CA VAL A 58 -1.96 13.46 4.26
C VAL A 58 -2.63 12.43 5.18
N CYS A 59 -2.76 11.18 4.74
CA CYS A 59 -3.31 10.10 5.57
C CYS A 59 -2.46 9.86 6.82
N GLY A 60 -1.13 9.87 6.70
CA GLY A 60 -0.21 9.77 7.83
C GLY A 60 -0.41 10.91 8.84
N GLY A 61 -0.54 12.16 8.35
CA GLY A 61 -0.86 13.31 9.17
C GLY A 61 -2.20 13.16 9.92
N ILE A 62 -3.25 12.71 9.22
CA ILE A 62 -4.57 12.42 9.82
C ILE A 62 -4.45 11.39 10.95
N VAL A 63 -3.73 10.28 10.72
CA VAL A 63 -3.53 9.24 11.73
C VAL A 63 -2.74 9.76 12.93
N ILE A 64 -1.69 10.55 12.72
CA ILE A 64 -0.89 11.13 13.81
C ILE A 64 -1.75 12.07 14.65
N LEU A 65 -2.48 12.99 14.02
CA LEU A 65 -3.37 13.92 14.72
C LEU A 65 -4.47 13.17 15.49
N ALA A 66 -5.12 12.18 14.86
CA ALA A 66 -6.13 11.36 15.51
C ALA A 66 -5.53 10.59 16.70
N SER A 67 -4.30 10.10 16.57
CA SER A 67 -3.58 9.38 17.64
C SER A 67 -3.21 10.29 18.80
N ASP A 68 -2.79 11.53 18.52
CA ASP A 68 -2.45 12.51 19.55
C ASP A 68 -3.71 12.98 20.29
N MET A 69 -4.78 13.30 19.57
CA MET A 69 -6.08 13.63 20.17
C MET A 69 -6.61 12.49 21.04
N ALA A 70 -6.52 11.26 20.54
CA ALA A 70 -6.85 10.04 21.28
C ALA A 70 -6.02 9.89 22.56
N ARG A 71 -4.71 10.12 22.46
CA ARG A 71 -3.77 10.01 23.56
C ARG A 71 -4.03 11.06 24.62
N GLU A 72 -4.30 12.30 24.23
CA GLU A 72 -4.66 13.38 25.16
C GLU A 72 -5.96 13.09 25.88
N ARG A 73 -6.99 12.64 25.15
CA ARG A 73 -8.26 12.23 25.75
C ARG A 73 -8.04 11.09 26.74
N TYR A 74 -7.30 10.06 26.34
CA TYR A 74 -6.95 8.95 27.23
C TYR A 74 -6.22 9.43 28.49
N ARG A 75 -5.19 10.30 28.35
CA ARG A 75 -4.45 10.87 29.50
C ARG A 75 -5.36 11.60 30.49
N ARG A 76 -6.33 12.39 30.00
CA ARG A 76 -7.28 13.12 30.85
C ARG A 76 -8.22 12.20 31.63
N PHE A 77 -8.62 11.06 31.05
CA PHE A 77 -9.57 10.12 31.67
C PHE A 77 -8.89 8.94 32.41
N THR A 78 -7.58 8.74 32.26
CA THR A 78 -6.87 7.56 32.79
C THR A 78 -6.81 7.42 34.30
N SER A 79 -6.85 8.51 35.08
CA SER A 79 -6.83 8.40 36.55
C SER A 79 -8.07 7.67 37.07
N ILE A 80 -9.21 7.82 36.38
CA ILE A 80 -10.48 7.18 36.70
C ILE A 80 -10.57 5.80 36.02
N ALA A 81 -10.25 5.71 34.73
CA ALA A 81 -10.38 4.48 33.96
C ALA A 81 -9.47 3.33 34.47
N ARG A 82 -8.25 3.63 34.96
CA ARG A 82 -7.39 2.61 35.58
C ARG A 82 -7.92 2.12 36.93
N ALA A 83 -8.60 2.97 37.69
CA ALA A 83 -9.20 2.58 38.96
C ALA A 83 -10.40 1.65 38.77
N VAL A 84 -11.06 1.73 37.61
CA VAL A 84 -12.29 0.98 37.27
C VAL A 84 -12.03 -0.26 36.38
N GLY A 85 -10.82 -0.42 35.84
CA GLY A 85 -10.47 -1.59 35.00
C GLY A 85 -11.03 -1.54 33.58
N GLU A 86 -11.31 -0.35 33.07
CA GLU A 86 -12.00 -0.13 31.80
C GLU A 86 -11.10 -0.43 30.58
N LYS A 87 -11.65 -1.07 29.53
CA LYS A 87 -10.88 -1.49 28.34
C LYS A 87 -10.62 -0.33 27.38
N ASN A 88 -9.41 -0.24 26.81
CA ASN A 88 -9.06 0.84 25.88
C ASN A 88 -9.41 0.48 24.41
N TRP A 89 -10.45 1.10 23.86
CA TRP A 89 -10.95 0.86 22.48
C TRP A 89 -10.23 1.68 21.40
N VAL A 90 -9.59 2.79 21.77
CA VAL A 90 -8.93 3.70 20.81
C VAL A 90 -7.70 3.08 20.13
N PRO A 91 -6.85 2.29 20.81
CA PRO A 91 -5.66 1.68 20.21
C PRO A 91 -5.97 0.73 19.06
N LEU A 92 -7.00 -0.12 19.18
CA LEU A 92 -7.33 -1.09 18.12
C LEU A 92 -7.94 -0.39 16.90
N THR A 93 -8.74 0.63 17.14
CA THR A 93 -9.34 1.44 16.06
C THR A 93 -8.26 2.14 15.24
N ILE A 94 -7.28 2.78 15.87
CA ILE A 94 -6.17 3.46 15.15
C ILE A 94 -5.36 2.45 14.31
N VAL A 95 -4.99 1.33 14.92
CA VAL A 95 -4.18 0.31 14.23
C VAL A 95 -4.91 -0.27 13.03
N SER A 96 -6.21 -0.55 13.18
CA SER A 96 -7.03 -1.05 12.07
C SER A 96 -7.26 0.00 11.00
N THR A 97 -7.37 1.29 11.34
CA THR A 97 -7.38 2.40 10.37
C THR A 97 -6.11 2.44 9.53
N ILE A 98 -4.93 2.25 10.12
CA ILE A 98 -3.67 2.20 9.36
C ILE A 98 -3.68 1.04 8.36
N ILE A 99 -4.09 -0.16 8.80
CA ILE A 99 -4.20 -1.33 7.92
C ILE A 99 -5.22 -1.07 6.81
N GLY A 100 -6.39 -0.51 7.15
CA GLY A 100 -7.45 -0.15 6.23
C GLY A 100 -7.02 0.83 5.14
N MET A 101 -6.25 1.87 5.51
CA MET A 101 -5.66 2.80 4.54
C MET A 101 -4.75 2.07 3.55
N GLY A 102 -3.90 1.17 4.04
CA GLY A 102 -3.04 0.34 3.19
C GLY A 102 -3.82 -0.58 2.26
N LEU A 103 -4.92 -1.19 2.73
CA LEU A 103 -5.79 -2.04 1.91
C LEU A 103 -6.56 -1.24 0.85
N GLY A 104 -7.00 -0.03 1.18
CA GLY A 104 -7.60 0.89 0.21
C GLY A 104 -6.62 1.27 -0.89
N ALA A 105 -5.41 1.65 -0.49
CA ALA A 105 -4.31 1.94 -1.42
C ALA A 105 -3.93 0.75 -2.29
N LEU A 106 -3.86 -0.45 -1.71
CA LEU A 106 -3.59 -1.69 -2.45
C LEU A 106 -4.68 -1.95 -3.50
N THR A 107 -5.94 -1.83 -3.10
CA THR A 107 -7.07 -2.09 -3.98
C THR A 107 -7.03 -1.12 -5.15
N GLU A 108 -6.81 0.16 -4.86
CA GLU A 108 -6.75 1.14 -5.95
C GLU A 108 -5.52 0.97 -6.85
N GLY A 109 -4.37 0.65 -6.25
CA GLY A 109 -3.17 0.26 -6.99
C GLY A 109 -3.42 -0.84 -8.01
N ILE A 110 -4.26 -1.82 -7.67
CA ILE A 110 -4.59 -2.92 -8.57
C ILE A 110 -5.60 -2.49 -9.64
N PHE A 111 -6.70 -1.82 -9.25
CA PHE A 111 -7.77 -1.50 -10.19
C PHE A 111 -7.38 -0.40 -11.18
N LEU A 112 -6.90 0.76 -10.72
CA LEU A 112 -6.52 1.83 -11.64
C LEU A 112 -5.26 1.48 -12.43
N HIS A 113 -4.18 1.05 -11.79
CA HIS A 113 -2.89 0.92 -12.50
C HIS A 113 -2.77 -0.36 -13.34
N GLN A 114 -3.45 -1.46 -12.98
CA GLN A 114 -3.28 -2.73 -13.70
C GLN A 114 -4.48 -3.10 -14.58
N VAL A 115 -5.71 -2.74 -14.18
CA VAL A 115 -6.92 -3.13 -14.93
C VAL A 115 -7.33 -2.09 -15.97
N MET A 116 -7.21 -0.79 -15.67
CA MET A 116 -7.67 0.26 -16.59
C MET A 116 -6.61 0.70 -17.61
N GLU A 117 -5.32 0.53 -17.32
CA GLU A 117 -4.21 0.97 -18.20
C GLU A 117 -3.95 0.05 -19.40
N GLY A 118 -4.47 -1.17 -19.40
CA GLY A 118 -4.25 -2.17 -20.46
C GLY A 118 -4.87 -1.84 -21.83
N ARG A 119 -5.39 -0.62 -22.06
CA ARG A 119 -6.19 -0.25 -23.25
C ARG A 119 -5.57 0.79 -24.19
N GLU A 120 -4.48 1.47 -23.83
CA GLU A 120 -3.87 2.48 -24.72
C GLU A 120 -2.67 1.93 -25.50
N THR A 121 -2.80 1.83 -26.83
CA THR A 121 -1.71 1.59 -27.77
C THR A 121 -1.80 2.60 -28.92
N ALA A 122 -0.69 3.28 -29.27
CA ALA A 122 -0.37 3.73 -30.64
C ALA A 122 0.95 4.57 -30.77
N ASP A 123 2.08 4.25 -30.13
CA ASP A 123 3.40 4.67 -30.66
C ASP A 123 4.58 3.92 -30.01
N VAL A 124 5.23 2.99 -30.71
CA VAL A 124 6.13 1.97 -30.12
C VAL A 124 7.39 2.56 -29.46
N LYS A 125 7.92 3.70 -29.93
CA LYS A 125 9.17 4.28 -29.38
C LYS A 125 8.94 5.22 -28.20
N ALA A 126 7.92 6.07 -28.26
CA ALA A 126 7.49 6.88 -27.12
C ALA A 126 6.91 6.00 -26.00
N LEU A 127 6.31 4.85 -26.34
CA LEU A 127 5.76 3.89 -25.38
C LEU A 127 6.84 3.24 -24.51
N MET A 128 8.05 2.99 -25.02
CA MET A 128 9.09 2.29 -24.23
C MET A 128 9.55 3.12 -23.03
N THR A 129 9.87 4.40 -23.24
CA THR A 129 10.32 5.30 -22.15
C THR A 129 9.18 5.66 -21.20
N VAL A 130 7.96 5.89 -21.71
CA VAL A 130 6.78 6.16 -20.88
C VAL A 130 6.40 4.94 -20.03
N ARG A 131 6.51 3.73 -20.59
CA ARG A 131 6.21 2.48 -19.88
C ARG A 131 7.22 2.16 -18.79
N GLU A 132 8.50 2.40 -19.02
CA GLU A 132 9.55 2.19 -18.01
C GLU A 132 9.38 3.14 -16.81
N MET A 133 9.03 4.41 -17.08
CA MET A 133 8.74 5.38 -16.02
C MET A 133 7.49 5.01 -15.22
N ARG A 134 6.43 4.58 -15.90
CA ARG A 134 5.17 4.14 -15.27
C ARG A 134 5.37 2.94 -14.36
N TRP A 135 6.11 1.93 -14.81
CA TRP A 135 6.44 0.77 -13.99
C TRP A 135 7.22 1.15 -12.73
N LEU A 136 8.16 2.11 -12.82
CA LEU A 136 8.88 2.60 -11.65
C LEU A 136 7.92 3.22 -10.61
N TRP A 137 6.92 4.00 -11.06
CA TRP A 137 5.91 4.59 -10.17
C TRP A 137 5.06 3.53 -9.49
N ASP A 138 4.59 2.53 -10.24
CA ASP A 138 3.80 1.43 -9.69
C ASP A 138 4.59 0.68 -8.60
N VAL A 139 5.87 0.36 -8.88
CA VAL A 139 6.73 -0.33 -7.91
C VAL A 139 6.92 0.51 -6.65
N LEU A 140 7.21 1.81 -6.77
CA LEU A 140 7.35 2.70 -5.62
C LEU A 140 6.05 2.80 -4.80
N PHE A 141 4.91 2.90 -5.48
CA PHE A 141 3.59 2.94 -4.85
C PHE A 141 3.32 1.65 -4.05
N PHE A 142 3.52 0.48 -4.64
CA PHE A 142 3.35 -0.80 -3.94
C PHE A 142 4.33 -1.00 -2.78
N LEU A 143 5.57 -0.50 -2.90
CA LEU A 143 6.51 -0.52 -1.78
C LEU A 143 6.01 0.32 -0.59
N ILE A 144 5.42 1.48 -0.85
CA ILE A 144 4.84 2.33 0.22
C ILE A 144 3.64 1.64 0.86
N ILE A 145 2.75 1.06 0.05
CA ILE A 145 1.61 0.27 0.55
C ILE A 145 2.10 -0.86 1.46
N LEU A 146 3.11 -1.59 1.02
CA LEU A 146 3.70 -2.68 1.79
C LEU A 146 4.21 -2.17 3.14
N LEU A 147 4.88 -1.03 3.19
CA LEU A 147 5.34 -0.41 4.44
C LEU A 147 4.17 0.00 5.35
N VAL A 148 3.11 0.59 4.80
CA VAL A 148 1.92 1.00 5.56
C VAL A 148 1.22 -0.21 6.19
N ILE A 149 0.94 -1.25 5.38
CA ILE A 149 0.29 -2.48 5.86
C ILE A 149 1.18 -3.19 6.88
N SER A 150 2.48 -3.32 6.60
CA SER A 150 3.44 -3.97 7.51
C SER A 150 3.52 -3.24 8.85
N THR A 151 3.53 -1.90 8.83
CA THR A 151 3.48 -1.07 10.04
C THR A 151 2.21 -1.34 10.84
N GLY A 152 1.05 -1.34 10.18
CA GLY A 152 -0.23 -1.67 10.81
C GLY A 152 -0.23 -3.08 11.43
N VAL A 153 0.28 -4.09 10.73
CA VAL A 153 0.38 -5.47 11.23
C VAL A 153 1.32 -5.59 12.43
N VAL A 154 2.49 -4.94 12.40
CA VAL A 154 3.43 -4.94 13.53
C VAL A 154 2.80 -4.25 14.74
N LEU A 155 2.09 -3.14 14.55
CA LEU A 155 1.38 -2.45 15.62
C LEU A 155 0.24 -3.31 16.18
N LEU A 156 -0.52 -4.00 15.32
CA LEU A 156 -1.58 -4.92 15.73
C LEU A 156 -1.03 -6.08 16.55
N TRP A 157 0.04 -6.70 16.07
CA TRP A 157 0.73 -7.78 16.77
C TRP A 157 1.15 -7.33 18.17
N ARG A 158 1.85 -6.19 18.28
CA ARG A 158 2.26 -5.62 19.57
C ARG A 158 1.07 -5.27 20.47
N LEU A 159 -0.03 -4.80 19.89
CA LEU A 159 -1.22 -4.44 20.63
C LEU A 159 -1.87 -5.68 21.25
N LEU A 160 -1.95 -6.81 20.55
CA LEU A 160 -2.60 -8.03 21.02
C LEU A 160 -2.00 -8.60 22.32
N PHE A 161 -0.71 -8.37 22.58
CA PHE A 161 -0.04 -8.77 23.82
C PHE A 161 -0.27 -7.81 25.00
N LYS A 162 -0.95 -6.67 24.80
CA LYS A 162 -1.25 -5.75 25.90
C LYS A 162 -2.47 -6.21 26.70
N PRO A 163 -2.39 -6.21 28.04
CA PRO A 163 -3.56 -6.46 28.89
C PRO A 163 -4.54 -5.27 28.83
N GLY A 164 -5.84 -5.54 29.03
CA GLY A 164 -6.87 -4.49 29.11
C GLY A 164 -7.29 -3.86 27.77
N ILE A 165 -6.94 -4.47 26.63
CA ILE A 165 -7.42 -4.01 25.32
C ILE A 165 -8.82 -4.58 25.01
N ASN A 166 -9.66 -3.80 24.33
CA ASN A 166 -10.88 -4.33 23.72
C ASN A 166 -10.51 -5.00 22.39
N ARG A 167 -10.77 -6.31 22.27
CA ARG A 167 -10.46 -7.15 21.09
C ARG A 167 -11.68 -7.35 20.16
N SER A 168 -12.69 -6.50 20.27
CA SER A 168 -13.91 -6.61 19.49
C SER A 168 -13.61 -6.59 17.98
N GLY A 169 -14.14 -7.58 17.25
CA GLY A 169 -14.05 -7.64 15.80
C GLY A 169 -14.71 -6.43 15.13
N TYR A 170 -15.72 -5.82 15.77
CA TYR A 170 -16.35 -4.59 15.29
C TYR A 170 -15.39 -3.40 15.27
N LEU A 171 -14.47 -3.29 16.25
CA LEU A 171 -13.45 -2.24 16.26
C LEU A 171 -12.41 -2.48 15.16
N LEU A 172 -12.04 -3.74 14.92
CA LEU A 172 -11.09 -4.12 13.88
C LEU A 172 -11.66 -3.83 12.48
N VAL A 173 -12.86 -4.32 12.18
CA VAL A 173 -13.51 -4.11 10.88
C VAL A 173 -13.90 -2.65 10.71
N GLY A 174 -14.45 -2.03 11.76
CA GLY A 174 -14.90 -0.64 11.71
C GLY A 174 -13.75 0.34 11.48
N GLY A 175 -12.63 0.18 12.20
CA GLY A 175 -11.44 1.00 11.96
C GLY A 175 -10.81 0.72 10.60
N GLY A 176 -10.82 -0.52 10.12
CA GLY A 176 -10.40 -0.88 8.77
C GLY A 176 -11.21 -0.16 7.67
N LEU A 177 -12.54 -0.16 7.78
CA LEU A 177 -13.42 0.56 6.86
C LEU A 177 -13.21 2.08 6.92
N LEU A 178 -13.02 2.65 8.13
CA LEU A 178 -12.66 4.06 8.27
C LEU A 178 -11.36 4.39 7.54
N GLY A 179 -10.33 3.54 7.69
CA GLY A 179 -9.05 3.72 7.04
C GLY A 179 -9.16 3.68 5.53
N TRP A 180 -9.86 2.67 5.00
CA TRP A 180 -10.08 2.52 3.57
C TRP A 180 -10.82 3.73 2.99
N GLY A 181 -11.98 4.08 3.55
CA GLY A 181 -12.78 5.21 3.07
C GLY A 181 -12.02 6.54 3.14
N THR A 182 -11.21 6.74 4.19
CA THR A 182 -10.37 7.93 4.34
C THR A 182 -9.33 8.01 3.23
N PHE A 183 -8.61 6.90 2.97
CA PHE A 183 -7.61 6.87 1.91
C PHE A 183 -8.23 7.20 0.54
N ASN A 184 -9.34 6.55 0.19
CA ASN A 184 -10.00 6.77 -1.09
C ASN A 184 -10.47 8.23 -1.28
N ILE A 185 -11.00 8.87 -0.22
CA ILE A 185 -11.39 10.28 -0.30
C ILE A 185 -10.17 11.17 -0.50
N VAL A 186 -9.11 10.94 0.28
CA VAL A 186 -7.88 11.75 0.20
C VAL A 186 -7.22 11.60 -1.16
N GLU A 187 -7.04 10.37 -1.63
CA GLU A 187 -6.49 10.06 -2.95
C GLU A 187 -7.37 10.65 -4.05
N GLY A 188 -8.68 10.41 -4.00
CA GLY A 188 -9.60 10.90 -5.01
C GLY A 188 -9.60 12.43 -5.09
N VAL A 189 -9.58 13.13 -3.95
CA VAL A 189 -9.50 14.60 -3.93
C VAL A 189 -8.18 15.09 -4.53
N ILE A 190 -7.05 14.47 -4.15
CA ILE A 190 -5.73 14.87 -4.63
C ILE A 190 -5.60 14.62 -6.14
N ASN A 191 -5.92 13.41 -6.60
CA ASN A 191 -5.67 13.00 -7.97
C ASN A 191 -6.73 13.54 -8.95
N HIS A 192 -7.98 13.74 -8.53
CA HIS A 192 -9.01 14.32 -9.39
C HIS A 192 -9.00 15.85 -9.42
N HIS A 193 -8.77 16.54 -8.29
CA HIS A 193 -8.87 18.00 -8.25
C HIS A 193 -7.54 18.73 -8.39
N LEU A 194 -6.44 18.19 -7.85
CA LEU A 194 -5.14 18.88 -7.85
C LEU A 194 -4.25 18.43 -9.00
N ALA A 195 -4.28 17.15 -9.34
CA ALA A 195 -3.37 16.59 -10.34
C ALA A 195 -3.95 16.54 -11.78
N ALA A 196 -5.26 16.76 -11.94
CA ALA A 196 -5.98 16.83 -13.22
C ALA A 196 -5.77 15.64 -14.19
N PHE A 197 -5.28 14.48 -13.71
CA PHE A 197 -4.98 13.30 -14.52
C PHE A 197 -6.20 12.70 -15.25
N HIS A 198 -7.42 13.11 -14.90
CA HIS A 198 -8.67 12.46 -15.34
C HIS A 198 -9.63 13.35 -16.18
N ARG A 199 -9.17 14.47 -16.77
CA ARG A 199 -10.05 15.35 -17.60
C ARG A 199 -10.45 14.76 -18.98
N LEU A 200 -10.26 13.47 -19.21
CA LEU A 200 -10.52 12.82 -20.50
C LEU A 200 -11.80 11.98 -20.47
N GLY A 201 -12.98 12.62 -20.57
CA GLY A 201 -14.23 11.96 -20.99
C GLY A 201 -15.27 11.66 -19.90
N GLY A 202 -16.56 11.65 -20.32
CA GLY A 202 -17.73 11.59 -19.43
C GLY A 202 -17.90 10.32 -18.59
N ASP A 203 -17.29 9.20 -18.98
CA ASP A 203 -17.37 7.93 -18.24
C ASP A 203 -16.59 7.97 -16.91
N LEU A 204 -15.54 8.79 -16.81
CA LEU A 204 -14.74 8.90 -15.59
C LEU A 204 -15.46 9.63 -14.44
N TYR A 205 -16.41 10.53 -14.75
CA TYR A 205 -17.17 11.23 -13.71
C TYR A 205 -18.03 10.28 -12.87
N MET A 206 -18.68 9.30 -13.54
CA MET A 206 -19.48 8.29 -12.86
C MET A 206 -18.63 7.36 -12.01
N TRP A 207 -17.43 7.01 -12.48
CA TRP A 207 -16.46 6.23 -11.73
C TRP A 207 -16.01 6.96 -10.45
N SER A 208 -15.59 8.22 -10.57
CA SER A 208 -15.21 9.05 -9.43
C SER A 208 -16.36 9.23 -8.43
N ALA A 209 -17.59 9.46 -8.90
CA ALA A 209 -18.77 9.57 -8.04
C ALA A 209 -19.08 8.24 -7.32
N GLY A 210 -18.94 7.10 -8.02
CA GLY A 210 -19.10 5.77 -7.45
C GLY A 210 -18.07 5.48 -6.35
N LEU A 211 -16.80 5.82 -6.58
CA LEU A 211 -15.74 5.69 -5.58
C LEU A 211 -15.99 6.58 -4.37
N LEU A 212 -16.43 7.82 -4.56
CA LEU A 212 -16.75 8.73 -3.46
C LEU A 212 -17.95 8.23 -2.64
N ALA A 213 -18.99 7.73 -3.31
CA ALA A 213 -20.15 7.14 -2.66
C ALA A 213 -19.77 5.90 -1.84
N LEU A 214 -18.98 4.99 -2.43
CA LEU A 214 -18.48 3.80 -1.73
C LEU A 214 -17.63 4.17 -0.51
N SER A 215 -16.77 5.18 -0.65
CA SER A 215 -15.94 5.67 0.44
C SER A 215 -16.76 6.25 1.58
N SER A 216 -17.86 6.95 1.25
CA SER A 216 -18.82 7.46 2.23
C SER A 216 -19.52 6.32 2.97
N VAL A 217 -19.90 5.24 2.26
CA VAL A 217 -20.45 4.03 2.86
C VAL A 217 -19.46 3.37 3.81
N PHE A 218 -18.18 3.28 3.43
CA PHE A 218 -17.13 2.74 4.31
C PHE A 218 -16.92 3.60 5.55
N LEU A 219 -16.94 4.93 5.43
CA LEU A 219 -16.83 5.82 6.57
C LEU A 219 -18.01 5.67 7.54
N ILE A 220 -19.24 5.66 7.02
CA ILE A 220 -20.45 5.54 7.83
C ILE A 220 -20.52 4.15 8.48
N GLY A 221 -20.32 3.09 7.68
CA GLY A 221 -20.31 1.71 8.18
C GLY A 221 -19.23 1.49 9.22
N GLY A 222 -18.02 2.01 8.97
CA GLY A 222 -16.91 1.97 9.91
C GLY A 222 -17.24 2.64 11.24
N TYR A 223 -17.83 3.85 11.18
CA TYR A 223 -18.28 4.58 12.36
C TYR A 223 -19.33 3.80 13.17
N VAL A 224 -20.35 3.24 12.50
CA VAL A 224 -21.42 2.46 13.15
C VAL A 224 -20.85 1.22 13.84
N LEU A 225 -19.96 0.47 13.17
CA LEU A 225 -19.34 -0.71 13.77
C LEU A 225 -18.46 -0.35 14.97
N ILE A 226 -17.72 0.76 14.91
CA ILE A 226 -16.93 1.21 16.07
C ILE A 226 -17.84 1.50 17.26
N ARG A 227 -18.98 2.16 17.06
CA ARG A 227 -19.95 2.42 18.13
C ARG A 227 -20.47 1.12 18.75
N GLN A 228 -20.76 0.11 17.94
CA GLN A 228 -21.17 -1.22 18.42
C GLN A 228 -20.05 -1.93 19.18
N GLY A 229 -18.80 -1.83 18.70
CA GLY A 229 -17.65 -2.44 19.34
C GLY A 229 -17.27 -1.82 20.69
N ILE A 230 -17.53 -0.52 20.86
CA ILE A 230 -17.41 0.17 22.15
C ILE A 230 -18.49 -0.37 23.11
N ALA A 231 -19.75 -0.36 22.71
CA ALA A 231 -20.87 -0.83 23.54
C ALA A 231 -20.78 -2.32 23.92
N ALA A 232 -20.24 -3.18 23.05
CA ALA A 232 -20.02 -4.60 23.34
C ALA A 232 -18.78 -4.88 24.22
N GLY A 233 -17.94 -3.86 24.46
CA GLY A 233 -16.73 -3.97 25.26
C GLY A 233 -16.91 -3.62 26.74
N GLU A 234 -17.95 -2.83 27.03
CA GLU A 234 -18.52 -2.53 28.36
C GLU A 234 -19.15 -3.79 28.98
#